data_AF-A0AB39SQY9-F1
#
_entry.id   AF-A0AB39SQY9-F1
#
_cell.length_a   1.000
_cell.length_b   1.000
_cell.length_c   1.000
_cell.angle_alpha   90.00
_cell.angle_beta   90.00
_cell.angle_gamma   90.00
#
_symmetry.space_group_name_H-M   'P 1'
#
loop_
_entity.id
_entity.type
_entity.pdbx_description
1 polymer ?
#
loop_
_entity_poly.entity_id
_entity_poly.type
_entity_poly.pdbx_seq_one_letter_code
_entity_poly.pdbx_strand_id
1 'polypeptide(L)'
;MGDRANVIVVREDGTHELYRTGWAVGIDLDLLEGPTPFLAMLPGLRQDGWWLDDTMAQGGILLDLGRKALLFFAWEGPSTELGHRAAMFELIRAAWPGWEVRWLYDGPAELREYVGLDPEHVRCRDSDPSSAPFLAPDDEDLAGPDPGGVVITVSTGRCHVASDAFDHPVHEGAALLDRLADAPGHGGCHLHVNSGIHLDPERRHLGWWSLYSSPQAYRVPEVWPGWTVEFWQDAWERHVRADDRFSPAAFDAGEEARAAMLAEAGERRAVRARNRAQVTRPQTTPARSEAG
;
A
#
# COMPACT_ATOMS: atom_id res chain seq x y z
N MET A 1 17.63 3.27 -0.53
CA MET A 1 17.01 3.56 -1.84
C MET A 1 15.94 4.61 -1.57
N GLY A 2 15.75 5.63 -2.41
CA GLY A 2 14.78 6.70 -2.08
C GLY A 2 13.33 6.26 -2.34
N ASP A 3 12.39 6.77 -1.52
CA ASP A 3 10.98 6.36 -1.58
C ASP A 3 10.28 6.95 -2.80
N ARG A 4 9.72 6.12 -3.69
CA ARG A 4 9.32 6.57 -5.03
C ARG A 4 7.87 6.25 -5.38
N ALA A 5 7.19 7.21 -5.99
CA ALA A 5 5.80 7.04 -6.43
C ALA A 5 5.53 7.66 -7.79
N ASN A 6 4.62 7.01 -8.54
CA ASN A 6 4.07 7.52 -9.79
C ASN A 6 2.90 8.48 -9.48
N VAL A 7 2.87 9.67 -10.08
CA VAL A 7 1.72 10.58 -9.97
C VAL A 7 1.22 10.90 -11.37
N ILE A 8 -0.03 10.54 -11.66
CA ILE A 8 -0.65 10.67 -12.97
C ILE A 8 -1.79 11.69 -12.88
N VAL A 9 -1.87 12.58 -13.87
CA VAL A 9 -2.98 13.50 -14.03
C VAL A 9 -3.60 13.29 -15.40
N VAL A 10 -4.86 12.86 -15.44
CA VAL A 10 -5.67 12.78 -16.65
C VAL A 10 -6.46 14.07 -16.78
N ARG A 11 -6.20 14.81 -17.86
CA ARG A 11 -6.84 16.07 -18.21
C ARG A 11 -8.27 15.83 -18.70
N GLU A 12 -9.08 16.88 -18.74
CA GLU A 12 -10.47 16.82 -19.20
C GLU A 12 -10.61 16.37 -20.67
N ASP A 13 -9.57 16.57 -21.48
CA ASP A 13 -9.51 16.12 -22.88
C ASP A 13 -9.06 14.64 -23.03
N GLY A 14 -8.81 13.95 -21.91
CA GLY A 14 -8.38 12.55 -21.89
C GLY A 14 -6.86 12.35 -22.06
N THR A 15 -6.08 13.40 -22.27
CA THR A 15 -4.61 13.30 -22.23
C THR A 15 -4.12 13.08 -20.80
N HIS A 16 -2.97 12.45 -20.62
CA HIS A 16 -2.39 12.25 -19.30
C HIS A 16 -0.95 12.75 -19.21
N GLU A 17 -0.58 13.17 -18.00
CA GLU A 17 0.77 13.58 -17.63
C GLU A 17 1.28 12.67 -16.52
N LEU A 18 2.53 12.21 -16.65
CA LEU A 18 3.22 11.38 -15.67
C LEU A 18 4.29 12.19 -14.94
N TYR A 19 4.19 12.18 -13.63
CA TYR A 19 5.16 12.74 -12.70
C TYR A 19 5.70 11.65 -11.78
N ARG A 20 6.84 11.94 -11.16
CA ARG A 20 7.43 11.12 -10.11
C ARG A 20 7.84 11.96 -8.92
N THR A 21 7.62 11.40 -7.74
CA THR A 21 8.07 11.95 -6.47
C THR A 21 9.07 11.02 -5.79
N GLY A 22 9.98 11.61 -5.02
CA GLY A 22 10.90 10.92 -4.11
C GLY A 22 10.40 10.91 -2.66
N TRP A 23 9.07 10.99 -2.47
CA TRP A 23 8.38 11.16 -1.19
C TRP A 23 7.16 10.22 -1.09
N ALA A 24 7.34 8.92 -1.35
CA ALA A 24 6.23 7.97 -1.42
C ALA A 24 5.68 7.51 -0.06
N VAL A 25 6.54 7.33 0.94
CA VAL A 25 6.10 6.98 2.30
C VAL A 25 5.21 8.09 2.83
N GLY A 26 4.00 7.76 3.30
CA GLY A 26 3.00 8.72 3.77
C GLY A 26 2.42 9.62 2.67
N ILE A 27 2.45 9.21 1.39
CA ILE A 27 1.87 9.99 0.29
C ILE A 27 0.34 10.13 0.40
N ASP A 28 -0.30 9.21 1.10
CA ASP A 28 -1.71 9.27 1.47
C ASP A 28 -2.02 10.45 2.42
N LEU A 29 -1.12 10.81 3.32
CA LEU A 29 -1.24 12.01 4.17
C LEU A 29 -1.26 13.31 3.34
N ASP A 30 -0.54 13.34 2.21
CA ASP A 30 -0.56 14.49 1.30
C ASP A 30 -1.94 14.67 0.63
N LEU A 31 -2.73 13.60 0.52
CA LEU A 31 -4.11 13.65 0.01
C LEU A 31 -5.05 14.40 0.96
N LEU A 32 -4.74 14.52 2.25
CA LEU A 32 -5.60 15.22 3.21
C LEU A 32 -5.69 16.74 2.97
N GLU A 33 -4.85 17.28 2.07
CA GLU A 33 -4.95 18.68 1.65
C GLU A 33 -6.02 18.92 0.57
N GLY A 34 -6.54 17.86 -0.04
CA GLY A 34 -7.52 17.96 -1.11
C GLY A 34 -6.93 18.31 -2.49
N PRO A 35 -7.79 18.47 -3.51
CA PRO A 35 -7.37 18.57 -4.91
C PRO A 35 -6.51 19.79 -5.21
N THR A 36 -6.90 20.98 -4.72
CA THR A 36 -6.25 22.23 -5.11
C THR A 36 -4.80 22.31 -4.60
N PRO A 37 -4.52 22.07 -3.30
CA PRO A 37 -3.14 22.07 -2.83
C PRO A 37 -2.31 20.93 -3.44
N PHE A 38 -2.93 19.76 -3.66
CA PHE A 38 -2.24 18.64 -4.29
C PHE A 38 -1.80 19.00 -5.72
N LEU A 39 -2.70 19.50 -6.57
CA LEU A 39 -2.36 19.91 -7.94
C LEU A 39 -1.29 21.03 -7.98
N ALA A 40 -1.26 21.91 -6.99
CA ALA A 40 -0.26 22.97 -6.90
C ALA A 40 1.17 22.46 -6.61
N MET A 41 1.33 21.19 -6.21
CA MET A 41 2.65 20.57 -5.99
C MET A 41 3.28 20.01 -7.27
N LEU A 42 2.47 19.67 -8.28
CA LEU A 42 2.90 18.99 -9.50
C LEU A 42 4.10 19.64 -10.21
N PRO A 43 4.19 20.99 -10.33
CA PRO A 43 5.34 21.62 -10.99
C PRO A 43 6.68 21.38 -10.28
N GLY A 44 6.66 20.96 -9.00
CA GLY A 44 7.86 20.57 -8.25
C GLY A 44 8.24 19.10 -8.40
N LEU A 45 7.41 18.29 -9.04
CA LEU A 45 7.67 16.87 -9.26
C LEU A 45 8.49 16.64 -10.54
N ARG A 46 9.17 15.51 -10.60
CA ARG A 46 9.99 15.14 -11.76
C ARG A 46 9.08 14.66 -12.89
N GLN A 47 9.22 15.24 -14.09
CA GLN A 47 8.47 14.87 -15.28
C GLN A 47 9.44 14.40 -16.37
N ASP A 48 9.80 13.11 -16.35
CA ASP A 48 10.76 12.51 -17.29
C ASP A 48 10.21 11.33 -18.09
N GLY A 49 8.89 11.08 -17.98
CA GLY A 49 8.20 10.02 -18.74
C GLY A 49 8.53 8.60 -18.30
N TRP A 50 9.37 8.42 -17.27
CA TRP A 50 9.73 7.10 -16.77
C TRP A 50 8.66 6.59 -15.79
N TRP A 51 8.09 5.42 -16.07
CA TRP A 51 7.21 4.69 -15.15
C TRP A 51 8.04 3.88 -14.16
N LEU A 52 7.70 3.98 -12.87
CA LEU A 52 8.21 3.06 -11.87
C LEU A 52 7.45 1.74 -11.98
N ASP A 53 8.19 0.63 -11.96
CA ASP A 53 7.65 -0.72 -11.90
C ASP A 53 7.11 -1.07 -10.51
N ASP A 54 6.54 -2.26 -10.39
CA ASP A 54 5.98 -2.83 -9.17
C ASP A 54 6.99 -3.12 -8.06
N THR A 55 8.30 -3.01 -8.31
CA THR A 55 9.35 -3.12 -7.27
C THR A 55 9.87 -1.76 -6.81
N MET A 56 9.86 -0.76 -7.71
CA MET A 56 10.38 0.58 -7.43
C MET A 56 9.31 1.56 -6.93
N ALA A 57 8.02 1.28 -7.18
CA ALA A 57 6.92 2.13 -6.77
C ALA A 57 6.38 1.74 -5.39
N GLN A 58 6.75 2.48 -4.35
CA GLN A 58 6.18 2.36 -3.00
C GLN A 58 4.83 3.10 -2.85
N GLY A 59 4.37 3.75 -3.92
CA GLY A 59 3.06 4.38 -3.95
C GLY A 59 2.71 4.87 -5.34
N GLY A 60 1.47 5.30 -5.48
CA GLY A 60 1.01 5.92 -6.71
C GLY A 60 -0.31 6.63 -6.55
N ILE A 61 -0.49 7.69 -7.34
CA ILE A 61 -1.70 8.51 -7.35
C ILE A 61 -2.10 8.74 -8.80
N LEU A 62 -3.38 8.62 -9.10
CA LEU A 62 -4.00 9.05 -10.34
C LEU A 62 -5.15 10.01 -10.06
N LEU A 63 -5.16 11.11 -10.79
CA LEU A 63 -6.15 12.16 -10.72
C LEU A 63 -6.83 12.29 -12.09
N ASP A 64 -8.06 11.83 -12.22
CA ASP A 64 -8.89 12.08 -13.39
C ASP A 64 -9.71 13.35 -13.17
N LEU A 65 -9.28 14.46 -13.78
CA LEU A 65 -9.91 15.77 -13.58
C LEU A 65 -11.32 15.83 -14.18
N GLY A 66 -11.55 15.10 -15.28
CA GLY A 66 -12.85 15.08 -15.97
C GLY A 66 -13.88 14.25 -15.22
N ARG A 67 -13.49 13.05 -14.77
CA ARG A 67 -14.37 12.17 -13.99
C ARG A 67 -14.42 12.50 -12.49
N LYS A 68 -13.50 13.33 -12.01
CA LYS A 68 -13.23 13.54 -10.59
C LYS A 68 -12.96 12.22 -9.87
N ALA A 69 -11.97 11.47 -10.34
CA ALA A 69 -11.55 10.22 -9.72
C ALA A 69 -10.14 10.37 -9.12
N LEU A 70 -10.00 9.99 -7.86
CA LEU A 70 -8.75 9.85 -7.14
C LEU A 70 -8.52 8.34 -6.91
N LEU A 71 -7.52 7.79 -7.59
CA LEU A 71 -7.09 6.41 -7.41
C LEU A 71 -5.71 6.43 -6.79
N PHE A 72 -5.45 5.61 -5.77
CA PHE A 72 -4.14 5.60 -5.14
C PHE A 72 -3.81 4.25 -4.52
N PHE A 73 -2.52 4.03 -4.30
CA PHE A 73 -1.99 2.98 -3.44
C PHE A 73 -0.74 3.50 -2.72
N ALA A 74 -0.40 2.84 -1.63
CA ALA A 74 0.82 3.03 -0.88
C ALA A 74 1.29 1.67 -0.34
N TRP A 75 2.59 1.54 -0.11
CA TRP A 75 3.16 0.43 0.65
C TRP A 75 3.20 0.72 2.15
N GLU A 76 3.36 1.99 2.50
CA GLU A 76 3.47 2.46 3.88
C GLU A 76 2.61 3.71 4.10
N GLY A 77 2.03 3.79 5.30
CA GLY A 77 1.25 4.92 5.78
C GLY A 77 -0.08 4.49 6.41
N PRO A 78 -0.85 5.43 6.96
CA PRO A 78 -2.09 5.11 7.68
C PRO A 78 -3.15 4.39 6.82
N SER A 79 -3.10 4.50 5.49
CA SER A 79 -4.01 3.77 4.60
C SER A 79 -3.73 2.26 4.54
N THR A 80 -2.51 1.82 4.88
CA THR A 80 -2.12 0.40 4.86
C THR A 80 -2.19 -0.26 6.24
N GLU A 81 -2.46 0.51 7.29
CA GLU A 81 -2.54 0.04 8.67
C GLU A 81 -3.98 -0.29 9.05
N LEU A 82 -4.20 -1.49 9.61
CA LEU A 82 -5.55 -1.97 9.94
C LEU A 82 -6.27 -1.03 10.92
N GLY A 83 -5.54 -0.48 11.90
CA GLY A 83 -6.07 0.48 12.88
C GLY A 83 -6.56 1.80 12.27
N HIS A 84 -5.89 2.27 11.22
CA HIS A 84 -6.07 3.63 10.70
C HIS A 84 -6.84 3.69 9.37
N ARG A 85 -6.85 2.61 8.59
CA ARG A 85 -7.36 2.60 7.20
C ARG A 85 -8.75 3.20 7.06
N ALA A 86 -9.71 2.78 7.88
CA ALA A 86 -11.09 3.27 7.78
C ALA A 86 -11.17 4.80 7.98
N ALA A 87 -10.53 5.29 9.05
CA ALA A 87 -10.49 6.71 9.37
C ALA A 87 -9.72 7.52 8.30
N MET A 88 -8.65 6.96 7.74
CA MET A 88 -7.88 7.60 6.68
C MET A 88 -8.73 7.79 5.40
N PHE A 89 -9.46 6.77 4.98
CA PHE A 89 -10.38 6.88 3.84
C PHE A 89 -11.53 7.86 4.08
N GLU A 90 -12.05 7.96 5.31
CA GLU A 90 -13.03 9.00 5.67
C GLU A 90 -12.44 10.40 5.50
N LEU A 91 -11.24 10.64 6.03
CA LEU A 91 -10.56 11.94 5.94
C LEU A 91 -10.24 12.32 4.49
N ILE A 92 -9.75 11.38 3.67
CA ILE A 92 -9.50 11.63 2.24
C ILE A 92 -10.81 11.98 1.54
N ARG A 93 -11.89 11.20 1.73
CA ARG A 93 -13.18 11.51 1.07
C ARG A 93 -13.73 12.88 1.49
N ALA A 94 -13.52 13.29 2.74
CA ALA A 94 -13.89 14.63 3.21
C ALA A 94 -13.05 15.74 2.55
N ALA A 95 -11.75 15.51 2.35
CA ALA A 95 -10.84 16.45 1.68
C ALA A 95 -11.06 16.54 0.16
N TRP A 96 -11.69 15.53 -0.46
CA TRP A 96 -11.94 15.43 -1.89
C TRP A 96 -13.44 15.44 -2.23
N PRO A 97 -14.18 16.53 -1.93
CA PRO A 97 -15.62 16.57 -2.10
C PRO A 97 -16.04 16.43 -3.57
N GLY A 98 -16.96 15.50 -3.83
CA GLY A 98 -17.45 15.22 -5.18
C GLY A 98 -16.48 14.45 -6.06
N TRP A 99 -15.40 13.91 -5.48
CA TRP A 99 -14.53 12.96 -6.14
C TRP A 99 -14.88 11.53 -5.71
N GLU A 100 -14.71 10.60 -6.64
CA GLU A 100 -14.62 9.20 -6.32
C GLU A 100 -13.21 8.88 -5.80
N VAL A 101 -13.13 8.19 -4.66
CA VAL A 101 -11.86 7.79 -4.03
C VAL A 101 -11.76 6.26 -4.04
N ARG A 102 -10.72 5.71 -4.67
CA ARG A 102 -10.50 4.25 -4.79
C ARG A 102 -9.06 3.86 -4.47
N TRP A 103 -8.92 2.71 -3.82
CA TRP A 103 -7.63 2.03 -3.66
C TRP A 103 -7.29 1.21 -4.91
N LEU A 104 -5.99 1.07 -5.19
CA LEU A 104 -5.47 0.18 -6.23
C LEU A 104 -4.72 -0.99 -5.59
N TYR A 105 -5.23 -2.20 -5.78
CA TYR A 105 -4.67 -3.42 -5.20
C TYR A 105 -3.52 -3.99 -6.02
N ASP A 106 -3.50 -3.73 -7.32
CA ASP A 106 -2.45 -4.18 -8.25
C ASP A 106 -1.57 -2.98 -8.70
N GLY A 107 -1.51 -1.95 -7.85
CA GLY A 107 -0.47 -0.93 -7.83
C GLY A 107 -0.28 -0.19 -9.16
N PRO A 108 0.98 -0.09 -9.67
CA PRO A 108 1.27 0.60 -10.94
C PRO A 108 0.55 0.04 -12.16
N ALA A 109 0.18 -1.24 -12.16
CA ALA A 109 -0.46 -1.86 -13.30
C ALA A 109 -1.87 -1.30 -13.52
N GLU A 110 -2.65 -1.13 -12.46
CA GLU A 110 -3.98 -0.49 -12.55
C GLU A 110 -3.89 0.98 -12.95
N LEU A 111 -2.83 1.71 -12.52
CA LEU A 111 -2.60 3.09 -12.98
C LEU A 111 -2.46 3.15 -14.50
N ARG A 112 -1.74 2.20 -15.10
CA ARG A 112 -1.54 2.11 -16.55
C ARG A 112 -2.79 1.68 -17.27
N GLU A 113 -3.46 0.66 -16.77
CA GLU A 113 -4.71 0.18 -17.34
C GLU A 113 -5.76 1.31 -17.39
N TYR A 114 -5.86 2.12 -16.33
CA TYR A 114 -6.79 3.25 -16.27
C TYR A 114 -6.58 4.25 -17.41
N VAL A 115 -5.33 4.55 -17.78
CA VAL A 115 -5.00 5.47 -18.89
C VAL A 115 -4.92 4.77 -20.26
N GLY A 116 -5.37 3.51 -20.35
CA GLY A 116 -5.40 2.74 -21.59
C GLY A 116 -4.02 2.26 -22.07
N LEU A 117 -3.05 2.14 -21.15
CA LEU A 117 -1.72 1.62 -21.43
C LEU A 117 -1.58 0.16 -20.97
N ASP A 118 -0.66 -0.56 -21.59
CA ASP A 118 -0.37 -1.95 -21.24
C ASP A 118 0.16 -2.08 -19.80
N PRO A 119 -0.53 -2.80 -18.88
CA PRO A 119 -0.09 -3.00 -17.52
C PRO A 119 1.19 -3.85 -17.40
N GLU A 120 1.52 -4.67 -18.41
CA GLU A 120 2.72 -5.53 -18.36
C GLU A 120 4.03 -4.75 -18.36
N HIS A 121 4.01 -3.49 -18.82
CA HIS A 121 5.19 -2.63 -18.90
C HIS A 121 5.81 -2.27 -17.53
N VAL A 122 5.02 -2.31 -16.45
CA VAL A 122 5.48 -2.00 -15.08
C VAL A 122 5.67 -3.25 -14.24
N ARG A 123 5.68 -4.42 -14.86
CA ARG A 123 5.98 -5.68 -14.19
C ARG A 123 7.48 -5.90 -14.16
N CYS A 124 8.05 -6.03 -12.98
CA CYS A 124 9.43 -6.48 -12.83
C CYS A 124 9.48 -7.99 -13.03
N ARG A 125 9.98 -8.42 -14.20
CA ARG A 125 10.08 -9.85 -14.56
C ARG A 125 11.40 -10.49 -14.14
N ASP A 126 12.38 -9.67 -13.77
CA ASP A 126 13.73 -10.11 -13.43
C ASP A 126 13.90 -10.36 -11.93
N SER A 127 12.84 -10.14 -11.13
CA SER A 127 12.83 -10.40 -9.69
C SER A 127 12.19 -11.76 -9.42
N ASP A 128 12.96 -12.68 -8.84
CA ASP A 128 12.40 -13.92 -8.31
C ASP A 128 11.47 -13.59 -7.13
N PRO A 129 10.30 -14.26 -7.00
CA PRO A 129 9.44 -14.10 -5.84
C PRO A 129 10.21 -14.37 -4.54
N SER A 130 10.11 -13.45 -3.60
CA SER A 130 10.78 -13.54 -2.32
C SER A 130 9.83 -14.13 -1.29
N SER A 131 10.10 -15.38 -0.88
CA SER A 131 9.27 -16.07 0.11
C SER A 131 9.39 -15.43 1.51
N ALA A 132 8.27 -15.03 2.08
CA ALA A 132 8.22 -14.47 3.42
C ALA A 132 8.57 -15.54 4.48
N PRO A 133 9.46 -15.26 5.46
CA PRO A 133 9.67 -16.15 6.60
C PRO A 133 8.43 -16.19 7.50
N PHE A 134 8.21 -17.33 8.16
CA PHE A 134 7.21 -17.44 9.23
C PHE A 134 7.79 -16.99 10.56
N LEU A 135 7.03 -16.18 11.28
CA LEU A 135 7.44 -15.54 12.52
C LEU A 135 6.98 -16.37 13.72
N ALA A 136 7.84 -16.50 14.72
CA ALA A 136 7.46 -17.10 16.00
C ALA A 136 6.52 -16.15 16.78
N PRO A 137 5.71 -16.64 17.72
CA PRO A 137 4.83 -15.78 18.52
C PRO A 137 5.55 -14.69 19.34
N ASP A 138 6.83 -14.91 19.69
CA ASP A 138 7.69 -14.01 20.45
C ASP A 138 8.71 -13.25 19.57
N ASP A 139 8.52 -13.26 18.25
CA ASP A 139 9.38 -12.55 17.31
C ASP A 139 9.30 -11.02 17.49
N GLU A 140 10.44 -10.33 17.35
CA GLU A 140 10.52 -8.88 17.55
C GLU A 140 9.76 -8.09 16.49
N ASP A 141 9.62 -8.65 15.27
CA ASP A 141 8.84 -8.06 14.18
C ASP A 141 7.34 -7.95 14.52
N LEU A 142 6.87 -8.68 15.54
CA LEU A 142 5.49 -8.67 16.00
C LEU A 142 5.23 -7.78 17.22
N ALA A 143 6.26 -7.10 17.76
CA ALA A 143 6.15 -6.35 19.01
C ALA A 143 5.47 -4.96 18.87
N GLY A 144 5.26 -4.48 17.64
CA GLY A 144 4.62 -3.20 17.35
C GLY A 144 3.09 -3.20 17.50
N PRO A 145 2.45 -2.02 17.52
CA PRO A 145 0.99 -1.91 17.57
C PRO A 145 0.30 -2.44 16.30
N ASP A 146 0.89 -2.14 15.13
CA ASP A 146 0.43 -2.59 13.81
C ASP A 146 1.58 -3.36 13.14
N PRO A 147 1.88 -4.60 13.57
CA PRO A 147 3.05 -5.32 13.10
C PRO A 147 2.90 -5.73 11.62
N GLY A 148 4.04 -5.69 10.92
CA GLY A 148 4.16 -6.05 9.52
C GLY A 148 4.00 -7.55 9.28
N GLY A 149 2.77 -8.04 9.35
CA GLY A 149 2.44 -9.45 9.32
C GLY A 149 1.39 -9.85 8.27
N VAL A 150 1.46 -11.12 7.88
CA VAL A 150 0.43 -11.83 7.11
C VAL A 150 -0.12 -12.95 7.98
N VAL A 151 -1.36 -12.82 8.45
CA VAL A 151 -2.01 -13.91 9.21
C VAL A 151 -2.50 -14.99 8.26
N ILE A 152 -2.19 -16.25 8.56
CA ILE A 152 -2.58 -17.40 7.75
C ILE A 152 -3.32 -18.39 8.64
N THR A 153 -4.61 -18.61 8.36
CA THR A 153 -5.41 -19.66 9.01
C THR A 153 -5.61 -20.84 8.07
N VAL A 154 -5.58 -22.06 8.62
CA VAL A 154 -5.83 -23.29 7.85
C VAL A 154 -6.95 -24.10 8.49
N SER A 155 -8.09 -24.11 7.81
CA SER A 155 -9.38 -24.60 8.29
C SER A 155 -9.65 -24.05 9.70
N THR A 156 -10.55 -24.69 10.44
CA THR A 156 -10.72 -24.40 11.87
C THR A 156 -9.63 -25.05 12.72
N GLY A 157 -8.39 -25.23 12.22
CA GLY A 157 -7.32 -25.96 12.90
C GLY A 157 -6.05 -25.19 13.29
N ARG A 158 -5.56 -24.28 12.44
CA ARG A 158 -4.21 -23.70 12.61
C ARG A 158 -4.16 -22.21 12.31
N CYS A 159 -3.22 -21.52 12.95
CA CYS A 159 -2.94 -20.11 12.76
C CYS A 159 -1.42 -19.91 12.75
N HIS A 160 -0.93 -19.18 11.75
CA HIS A 160 0.46 -18.83 11.52
C HIS A 160 0.56 -17.36 11.16
N VAL A 161 1.75 -16.78 11.31
CA VAL A 161 2.03 -15.41 10.87
C VAL A 161 3.33 -15.42 10.05
N ALA A 162 3.31 -14.81 8.87
CA ALA A 162 4.50 -14.55 8.06
C ALA A 162 4.83 -13.06 8.08
N SER A 163 6.08 -12.69 7.76
CA SER A 163 6.47 -11.29 7.56
C SER A 163 5.81 -10.70 6.30
N ASP A 164 5.38 -9.44 6.35
CA ASP A 164 4.89 -8.71 5.17
C ASP A 164 5.97 -7.88 4.46
N ALA A 165 7.22 -7.92 4.92
CA ALA A 165 8.36 -7.26 4.28
C ALA A 165 8.80 -7.93 2.95
N PHE A 166 8.09 -8.97 2.52
CA PHE A 166 8.37 -9.83 1.41
C PHE A 166 7.13 -9.97 0.52
N ASP A 167 7.21 -10.75 -0.55
CA ASP A 167 6.02 -11.00 -1.37
C ASP A 167 4.94 -11.71 -0.56
N HIS A 168 3.69 -11.31 -0.80
CA HIS A 168 2.56 -11.88 -0.09
C HIS A 168 2.51 -13.42 -0.32
N PRO A 169 2.52 -14.26 0.74
CA PRO A 169 2.66 -15.73 0.63
C PRO A 169 1.64 -16.43 -0.27
N VAL A 170 0.51 -15.78 -0.55
CA VAL A 170 -0.51 -16.28 -1.49
C VAL A 170 0.06 -16.56 -2.90
N HIS A 171 1.13 -15.85 -3.29
CA HIS A 171 1.76 -16.01 -4.61
C HIS A 171 2.57 -17.31 -4.73
N GLU A 172 2.85 -18.00 -3.62
CA GLU A 172 3.55 -19.29 -3.63
C GLU A 172 2.65 -20.44 -4.11
N GLY A 173 1.35 -20.19 -4.27
CA GLY A 173 0.41 -21.21 -4.71
C GLY A 173 0.29 -22.35 -3.70
N ALA A 174 -0.02 -23.55 -4.20
CA ALA A 174 -0.18 -24.74 -3.37
C ALA A 174 1.08 -25.13 -2.57
N ALA A 175 2.28 -24.68 -2.97
CA ALA A 175 3.52 -24.92 -2.23
C ALA A 175 3.53 -24.28 -0.83
N LEU A 176 2.70 -23.24 -0.62
CA LEU A 176 2.49 -22.65 0.71
C LEU A 176 2.04 -23.70 1.74
N LEU A 177 1.20 -24.67 1.33
CA LEU A 177 0.69 -25.71 2.23
C LEU A 177 1.80 -26.60 2.78
N ASP A 178 2.82 -26.89 1.96
CA ASP A 178 3.97 -27.69 2.37
C ASP A 178 4.82 -26.91 3.40
N ARG A 179 5.05 -25.61 3.16
CA ARG A 179 5.80 -24.77 4.12
C ARG A 179 5.07 -24.58 5.44
N LEU A 180 3.74 -24.55 5.44
CA LEU A 180 2.93 -24.44 6.66
C LEU A 180 3.04 -25.68 7.56
N ALA A 181 3.52 -26.82 7.06
CA ALA A 181 3.65 -28.05 7.85
C ALA A 181 4.65 -27.92 9.00
N ASP A 182 5.73 -27.15 8.79
CA ASP A 182 6.82 -26.94 9.75
C ASP A 182 6.81 -25.51 10.35
N ALA A 183 5.80 -24.70 10.02
CA ALA A 183 5.72 -23.31 10.45
C ALA A 183 5.37 -23.16 11.94
N PRO A 184 5.91 -22.15 12.65
CA PRO A 184 5.50 -21.81 14.01
C PRO A 184 3.99 -21.60 14.12
N GLY A 185 3.37 -22.22 15.12
CA GLY A 185 1.93 -22.08 15.38
C GLY A 185 1.65 -20.99 16.41
N HIS A 186 0.62 -20.18 16.17
CA HIS A 186 0.22 -19.07 17.04
C HIS A 186 -0.97 -19.39 17.94
N GLY A 187 -1.68 -20.50 17.69
CA GLY A 187 -2.92 -20.87 18.41
C GLY A 187 -4.12 -19.98 18.02
N GLY A 188 -3.94 -18.66 18.04
CA GLY A 188 -4.79 -17.60 17.52
C GLY A 188 -3.97 -16.33 17.26
N CYS A 189 -4.49 -15.42 16.44
CA CYS A 189 -3.87 -14.15 16.11
C CYS A 189 -4.83 -13.00 16.48
N HIS A 190 -4.38 -12.14 17.39
CA HIS A 190 -5.08 -10.94 17.84
C HIS A 190 -4.38 -9.64 17.41
N LEU A 191 -3.39 -9.75 16.54
CA LEU A 191 -2.58 -8.63 16.05
C LEU A 191 -3.33 -7.82 14.99
N HIS A 192 -3.00 -6.53 14.87
CA HIS A 192 -3.47 -5.64 13.81
C HIS A 192 -2.63 -5.79 12.54
N VAL A 193 -2.54 -7.00 12.01
CA VAL A 193 -1.79 -7.29 10.78
C VAL A 193 -2.42 -6.65 9.54
N ASN A 194 -1.62 -6.41 8.51
CA ASN A 194 -2.02 -5.65 7.32
C ASN A 194 -2.47 -6.53 6.14
N SER A 195 -2.45 -7.85 6.30
CA SER A 195 -2.88 -8.79 5.26
C SER A 195 -3.18 -10.18 5.84
N GLY A 196 -3.83 -11.03 5.06
CA GLY A 196 -4.07 -12.40 5.50
C GLY A 196 -4.64 -13.36 4.47
N ILE A 197 -4.56 -14.64 4.82
CA ILE A 197 -5.00 -15.78 4.02
C ILE A 197 -5.82 -16.72 4.92
N HIS A 198 -6.98 -17.13 4.44
CA HIS A 198 -7.74 -18.25 4.97
C HIS A 198 -7.72 -19.40 3.95
N LEU A 199 -7.23 -20.56 4.38
CA LEU A 199 -7.13 -21.76 3.56
C LEU A 199 -8.09 -22.83 4.08
N ASP A 200 -8.94 -23.38 3.22
CA ASP A 200 -9.72 -24.61 3.49
C ASP A 200 -9.29 -25.71 2.49
N PRO A 201 -8.29 -26.54 2.85
CA PRO A 201 -7.81 -27.60 1.97
C PRO A 201 -8.83 -28.69 1.66
N GLU A 202 -9.81 -28.93 2.54
CA GLU A 202 -10.86 -29.93 2.31
C GLU A 202 -11.77 -29.49 1.17
N ARG A 203 -12.17 -28.21 1.16
CA ARG A 203 -13.00 -27.62 0.10
C ARG A 203 -12.19 -27.07 -1.06
N ARG A 204 -10.86 -27.01 -0.95
CA ARG A 204 -9.97 -26.29 -1.87
C ARG A 204 -10.43 -24.85 -2.07
N HIS A 205 -10.73 -24.18 -0.97
CA HIS A 205 -11.14 -22.78 -0.96
C HIS A 205 -10.05 -21.93 -0.33
N LEU A 206 -9.77 -20.78 -0.94
CA LEU A 206 -8.82 -19.80 -0.47
C LEU A 206 -9.48 -18.44 -0.51
N GLY A 207 -9.51 -17.76 0.64
CA GLY A 207 -9.80 -16.34 0.73
C GLY A 207 -8.57 -15.58 1.16
N TRP A 208 -8.31 -14.43 0.57
CA TRP A 208 -7.17 -13.59 0.98
C TRP A 208 -7.48 -12.11 0.85
N TRP A 209 -6.78 -11.30 1.64
CA TRP A 209 -6.95 -9.85 1.69
C TRP A 209 -5.61 -9.17 1.97
N SER A 210 -5.50 -7.91 1.56
CA SER A 210 -4.30 -7.08 1.73
C SER A 210 -4.68 -5.62 1.83
N LEU A 211 -4.09 -4.88 2.77
CA LEU A 211 -4.26 -3.44 2.91
C LEU A 211 -3.26 -2.64 2.06
N TYR A 212 -2.14 -3.26 1.68
CA TYR A 212 -1.17 -2.73 0.73
C TYR A 212 -1.43 -3.27 -0.70
N SER A 213 -0.82 -2.64 -1.70
CA SER A 213 -0.86 -3.15 -3.08
C SER A 213 -0.03 -4.43 -3.20
N SER A 214 -0.61 -5.49 -3.76
CA SER A 214 0.09 -6.74 -4.08
C SER A 214 0.18 -6.89 -5.60
N PRO A 215 1.39 -6.90 -6.19
CA PRO A 215 1.54 -7.11 -7.62
C PRO A 215 0.84 -8.38 -8.08
N GLN A 216 0.13 -8.30 -9.20
CA GLN A 216 -0.63 -9.38 -9.79
C GLN A 216 -1.74 -9.95 -8.88
N ALA A 217 -2.30 -9.13 -7.98
CA ALA A 217 -3.39 -9.53 -7.08
C ALA A 217 -4.54 -10.28 -7.81
N TYR A 218 -4.94 -9.81 -8.99
CA TYR A 218 -6.03 -10.43 -9.75
C TYR A 218 -5.64 -11.73 -10.48
N ARG A 219 -4.36 -12.08 -10.54
CA ARG A 219 -3.84 -13.33 -11.14
C ARG A 219 -3.53 -14.43 -10.13
N VAL A 220 -3.71 -14.18 -8.83
CA VAL A 220 -3.56 -15.22 -7.79
C VAL A 220 -4.32 -16.53 -8.09
N PRO A 221 -5.52 -16.55 -8.70
CA PRO A 221 -6.16 -17.80 -9.10
C PRO A 221 -5.32 -18.69 -10.03
N GLU A 222 -4.41 -18.11 -10.83
CA GLU A 222 -3.57 -18.85 -11.79
C GLU A 222 -2.49 -19.70 -11.09
N VAL A 223 -2.03 -19.30 -9.90
CA VAL A 223 -1.04 -20.04 -9.10
C VAL A 223 -1.66 -21.04 -8.12
N TRP A 224 -3.00 -21.10 -8.05
CA TRP A 224 -3.76 -22.04 -7.22
C TRP A 224 -4.65 -22.96 -8.07
N PRO A 225 -4.08 -23.83 -8.92
CA PRO A 225 -4.86 -24.65 -9.84
C PRO A 225 -5.79 -25.61 -9.09
N GLY A 226 -7.08 -25.59 -9.45
CA GLY A 226 -8.10 -26.45 -8.87
C GLY A 226 -8.61 -26.00 -7.50
N TRP A 227 -8.28 -24.78 -7.07
CA TRP A 227 -8.87 -24.10 -5.92
C TRP A 227 -9.88 -23.05 -6.36
N THR A 228 -10.86 -22.78 -5.51
CA THR A 228 -11.67 -21.57 -5.59
C THR A 228 -10.96 -20.48 -4.82
N VAL A 229 -10.49 -19.46 -5.53
CA VAL A 229 -9.76 -18.32 -4.96
C VAL A 229 -10.66 -17.09 -4.94
N GLU A 230 -10.81 -16.49 -3.77
CA GLU A 230 -11.49 -15.21 -3.59
C GLU A 230 -10.51 -14.16 -3.08
N PHE A 231 -10.36 -13.08 -3.85
CA PHE A 231 -9.69 -11.88 -3.36
C PHE A 231 -10.70 -10.99 -2.64
N TRP A 232 -10.56 -10.90 -1.32
CA TRP A 232 -11.41 -10.12 -0.43
C TRP A 232 -10.96 -8.66 -0.29
N GLN A 233 -9.94 -8.22 -1.02
CA GLN A 233 -9.47 -6.84 -1.03
C GLN A 233 -9.06 -6.40 0.38
N ASP A 234 -9.72 -5.41 0.98
CA ASP A 234 -9.48 -4.96 2.36
C ASP A 234 -10.54 -5.44 3.36
N ALA A 235 -11.44 -6.35 2.95
CA ALA A 235 -12.51 -6.87 3.81
C ALA A 235 -12.01 -7.96 4.77
N TRP A 236 -11.05 -7.62 5.63
CA TRP A 236 -10.45 -8.51 6.63
C TRP A 236 -11.49 -9.14 7.58
N GLU A 237 -12.66 -8.52 7.78
CA GLU A 237 -13.76 -9.08 8.57
C GLU A 237 -14.34 -10.35 7.94
N ARG A 238 -14.13 -10.57 6.63
CA ARG A 238 -14.44 -11.87 6.00
C ARG A 238 -13.56 -12.98 6.56
N HIS A 239 -12.29 -12.70 6.84
CA HIS A 239 -11.38 -13.66 7.47
C HIS A 239 -11.87 -14.00 8.89
N VAL A 240 -12.24 -13.00 9.70
CA VAL A 240 -12.81 -13.21 11.05
C VAL A 240 -14.11 -14.04 11.01
N ARG A 241 -14.94 -13.87 9.97
CA ARG A 241 -16.15 -14.69 9.80
C ARG A 241 -15.87 -16.11 9.32
N ALA A 242 -14.76 -16.32 8.62
CA ALA A 242 -14.35 -17.62 8.09
C ALA A 242 -13.65 -18.48 9.15
N ASP A 243 -12.91 -17.85 10.07
CA ASP A 243 -12.17 -18.54 11.13
C ASP A 243 -12.08 -17.72 12.43
N ASP A 244 -12.28 -18.39 13.57
CA ASP A 244 -12.28 -17.75 14.90
C ASP A 244 -10.87 -17.52 15.47
N ARG A 245 -9.82 -18.10 14.88
CA ARG A 245 -8.45 -17.86 15.30
C ARG A 245 -7.91 -16.52 14.86
N PHE A 246 -8.47 -15.90 13.83
CA PHE A 246 -8.14 -14.51 13.51
C PHE A 246 -9.19 -13.59 14.11
N SER A 247 -8.80 -12.88 15.17
CA SER A 247 -9.66 -11.92 15.86
C SER A 247 -8.81 -10.77 16.38
N PRO A 248 -8.50 -9.78 15.50
CA PRO A 248 -7.74 -8.59 15.90
C PRO A 248 -8.30 -7.97 17.18
N ALA A 249 -7.42 -7.51 18.06
CA ALA A 249 -7.82 -6.79 19.26
C ALA A 249 -8.69 -5.58 18.89
N ALA A 250 -9.59 -5.15 19.77
CA ALA A 250 -10.37 -3.94 19.50
C ALA A 250 -9.44 -2.71 19.44
N PHE A 251 -9.68 -1.81 18.49
CA PHE A 251 -8.96 -0.54 18.31
C PHE A 251 -9.96 0.60 18.07
N ASP A 252 -9.57 1.82 18.43
CA ASP A 252 -10.38 3.01 18.18
C ASP A 252 -10.11 3.54 16.77
N ALA A 253 -11.01 3.27 15.83
CA ALA A 253 -11.01 3.90 14.50
C ALA A 253 -11.69 5.29 14.51
N GLY A 254 -11.92 5.87 15.69
CA GLY A 254 -12.72 7.06 15.93
C GLY A 254 -11.94 8.38 15.91
N GLU A 255 -12.20 9.22 16.89
CA GLU A 255 -11.71 10.60 16.90
C GLU A 255 -10.21 10.71 17.16
N GLU A 256 -9.66 9.84 18.01
CA GLU A 256 -8.23 9.84 18.35
C GLU A 256 -7.37 9.46 17.13
N ALA A 257 -7.75 8.38 16.42
CA ALA A 257 -7.09 8.00 15.16
C ALA A 257 -7.12 9.13 14.13
N ARG A 258 -8.27 9.80 13.95
CA ARG A 258 -8.39 10.95 13.05
C ARG A 258 -7.50 12.12 13.47
N ALA A 259 -7.44 12.43 14.76
CA ALA A 259 -6.60 13.51 15.28
C ALA A 259 -5.11 13.21 15.07
N ALA A 260 -4.67 11.97 15.29
CA ALA A 260 -3.30 11.53 15.06
C ALA A 260 -2.88 11.71 13.59
N MET A 261 -3.67 11.22 12.63
CA MET A 261 -3.36 11.36 11.20
C MET A 261 -3.36 12.82 10.74
N LEU A 262 -4.26 13.66 11.25
CA LEU A 262 -4.28 15.09 10.93
C LEU A 262 -3.05 15.82 11.48
N ALA A 263 -2.59 15.43 12.67
CA ALA A 263 -1.35 15.96 13.25
C ALA A 263 -0.14 15.55 12.41
N GLU A 264 -0.03 14.27 12.04
CA GLU A 264 1.05 13.74 11.20
C GLU A 264 1.08 14.40 9.82
N ALA A 265 -0.08 14.57 9.17
CA ALA A 265 -0.18 15.32 7.92
C ALA A 265 0.28 16.78 8.09
N GLY A 266 0.00 17.40 9.24
CA GLY A 266 0.51 18.72 9.60
C GLY A 266 2.03 18.80 9.65
N GLU A 267 2.65 17.84 10.33
CA GLU A 267 4.11 17.74 10.45
C GLU A 267 4.77 17.49 9.10
N ARG A 268 4.21 16.56 8.32
CA ARG A 268 4.67 16.24 6.96
C ARG A 268 4.64 17.47 6.06
N ARG A 269 3.56 18.25 6.07
CA ARG A 269 3.46 19.52 5.34
C ARG A 269 4.56 20.49 5.73
N ALA A 270 4.85 20.62 7.03
CA ALA A 270 5.90 21.50 7.53
C ALA A 270 7.30 21.05 7.07
N VAL A 271 7.58 19.74 7.06
CA VAL A 271 8.82 19.18 6.52
C VAL A 271 8.95 19.50 5.02
N ARG A 272 7.91 19.23 4.23
CA ARG A 272 7.91 19.50 2.78
C ARG A 272 8.14 20.98 2.47
N ALA A 273 7.49 21.88 3.20
CA ALA A 273 7.65 23.32 3.05
C ALA A 273 9.10 23.77 3.36
N ARG A 274 9.72 23.23 4.42
CA ARG A 274 11.13 23.50 4.75
C ARG A 274 12.08 23.04 3.66
N ASN A 275 11.88 21.82 3.13
CA ASN A 275 12.74 21.27 2.08
C ASN A 275 12.63 22.07 0.79
N ARG A 276 11.42 22.48 0.41
CA ARG A 276 11.21 23.36 -0.76
C ARG A 276 11.95 24.69 -0.59
N ALA A 277 11.86 25.31 0.58
CA ALA A 277 12.55 26.56 0.87
C ALA A 277 14.08 26.44 0.80
N GLN A 278 14.65 25.31 1.25
CA GLN A 278 16.08 25.04 1.17
C GLN A 278 16.58 24.87 -0.27
N VAL A 279 15.82 24.17 -1.12
CA VAL A 279 16.15 23.97 -2.54
C VAL A 279 16.08 25.29 -3.33
N THR A 280 15.16 26.19 -2.96
CA THR A 280 15.02 27.50 -3.61
C THR A 280 16.00 28.58 -3.13
N ARG A 281 16.83 28.32 -2.11
CA ARG A 281 17.88 29.28 -1.72
C ARG A 281 18.99 29.27 -2.78
N PRO A 282 19.34 30.42 -3.39
CA PRO A 282 20.49 30.49 -4.25
C PRO A 282 21.74 30.06 -3.47
N GLN A 283 22.54 29.16 -4.03
CA GLN A 283 23.90 28.96 -3.55
C GLN A 283 24.64 30.28 -3.73
N THR A 284 24.76 31.07 -2.66
CA THR A 284 25.66 32.21 -2.65
C THR A 284 27.09 31.68 -2.68
N THR A 285 27.64 31.55 -3.88
CA THR A 285 29.07 31.30 -4.07
C THR A 285 29.84 32.44 -3.40
N PRO A 286 30.76 32.17 -2.47
CA PRO A 286 31.59 33.22 -1.91
C PRO A 286 32.45 33.79 -3.03
N ALA A 287 32.37 35.11 -3.23
CA ALA A 287 33.25 35.84 -4.13
C ALA A 287 34.71 35.57 -3.73
N ARG A 288 35.48 34.96 -4.63
CA ARG A 288 36.94 34.89 -4.51
C ARG A 288 37.46 36.32 -4.45
N SER A 289 38.05 36.71 -3.32
CA SER A 289 38.85 37.93 -3.23
C SER A 289 40.11 37.73 -4.08
N GLU A 290 40.21 38.46 -5.19
CA GLU A 290 41.50 38.74 -5.79
C GLU A 290 42.25 39.67 -4.83
N ALA A 291 43.28 39.14 -4.18
CA ALA A 291 44.31 39.94 -3.56
C ALA A 291 45.51 39.94 -4.51
N GLY A 292 45.80 41.11 -5.07
CA GLY A 292 47.10 41.46 -5.65
C GLY A 292 48.10 41.88 -4.58
#